data_AF-A0A928F6K8-F1
#
_entry.id   AF-A0A928F6K8-F1
#
_cell.length_a   1.000
_cell.length_b   1.000
_cell.length_c   1.000
_cell.angle_alpha   90.00
_cell.angle_beta   90.00
_cell.angle_gamma   90.00
#
_symmetry.space_group_name_H-M   'P 1'
#
loop_
_entity.id
_entity.type
_entity.pdbx_description
1 polymer ?
#
loop_
_entity_poly.entity_id
_entity_poly.type
_entity_poly.pdbx_seq_one_letter_code
_entity_poly.pdbx_strand_id
1 'polypeptide(L)'
;MKRALVLLLLLLLSLVGCQQARAADITPRELAARLTRALQEEPFTAADADYIESNFPTLDADGAVYFGNDDDICEFGVFLLKNTAADEAQRILRAYIQTEREALESMAALYPSEELQERLACYRNAHVSANGGYAYYFIMEEDEMAEARAVIQKTLG
;
A
#
# COMPACT_ATOMS: atom_id res chain seq x y z
N MET A 1 44.96 21.92 18.13
CA MET A 1 43.49 21.83 18.33
C MET A 1 42.71 21.36 17.08
N LYS A 2 43.34 20.87 15.99
CA LYS A 2 42.63 20.42 14.78
C LYS A 2 42.27 18.91 14.77
N ARG A 3 42.97 18.08 15.54
CA ARG A 3 42.75 16.61 15.59
C ARG A 3 41.50 16.20 16.38
N ALA A 4 41.10 16.99 17.39
CA ALA A 4 39.91 16.73 18.18
C ALA A 4 38.61 16.99 17.40
N LEU A 5 38.62 17.95 16.47
CA LEU A 5 37.44 18.29 15.66
C LEU A 5 37.11 17.21 14.62
N VAL A 6 38.13 16.57 14.05
CA VAL A 6 37.96 15.49 13.06
C VAL A 6 37.42 14.21 13.69
N LEU A 7 37.86 13.89 14.92
CA LEU A 7 37.33 12.77 15.70
C LEU A 7 35.87 12.98 16.11
N LEU A 8 35.48 14.21 16.44
CA LEU A 8 34.08 14.53 16.77
C LEU A 8 33.17 14.45 15.54
N LEU A 9 33.65 14.88 14.36
CA LEU A 9 32.89 14.77 13.10
C LEU A 9 32.71 13.32 12.66
N LEU A 10 33.74 12.46 12.82
CA LEU A 10 33.65 11.03 12.52
C LEU A 10 32.71 10.29 13.49
N LEU A 11 32.68 10.68 14.77
CA LEU A 11 31.72 10.13 15.73
C LEU A 11 30.27 10.55 15.44
N LEU A 12 30.07 11.81 15.02
CA LEU A 12 28.76 12.33 14.61
C LEU A 12 28.28 11.67 13.30
N LEU A 13 29.18 11.38 12.36
CA LEU A 13 28.85 10.64 11.13
C LEU A 13 28.52 9.17 11.39
N SER A 14 29.13 8.54 12.42
CA SER A 14 28.75 7.17 12.82
C SER A 14 27.39 7.07 13.53
N LEU A 15 26.85 8.19 14.03
CA LEU A 15 25.51 8.24 14.64
C LEU A 15 24.40 8.53 13.62
N VAL A 16 24.73 9.00 12.41
CA VAL A 16 23.77 9.16 11.29
C VAL A 16 23.61 7.86 10.48
N GLY A 17 24.44 6.84 10.75
CA GLY A 17 24.43 5.56 10.05
C GLY A 17 23.48 4.48 10.60
N CYS A 18 22.70 4.75 11.64
CA CYS A 18 21.79 3.78 12.24
C CYS A 18 20.40 4.37 12.44
N GLN A 19 19.56 4.27 11.42
CA GLN A 19 18.14 3.87 11.53
C GLN A 19 17.50 3.84 10.13
N GLN A 20 17.94 2.92 9.28
CA GLN A 20 16.93 2.19 8.50
C GLN A 20 16.33 1.20 9.48
N ALA A 21 15.30 1.63 10.21
CA ALA A 21 14.42 0.70 10.88
C ALA A 21 13.90 -0.24 9.78
N ARG A 22 14.41 -1.47 9.74
CA ARG A 22 13.80 -2.52 8.94
C ARG A 22 12.33 -2.53 9.32
N ALA A 23 11.45 -2.60 8.32
CA ALA A 23 10.02 -2.88 8.46
C ALA A 23 9.68 -4.23 9.15
N ALA A 24 10.61 -4.80 9.92
CA ALA A 24 10.59 -6.19 10.36
C ALA A 24 9.78 -6.45 11.65
N ASP A 25 9.26 -5.42 12.32
CA ASP A 25 8.56 -5.60 13.61
C ASP A 25 7.06 -5.23 13.59
N ILE A 26 6.52 -4.78 12.46
CA ILE A 26 5.08 -4.48 12.35
C ILE A 26 4.32 -5.71 11.88
N THR A 27 3.37 -6.16 12.70
CA THR A 27 2.41 -7.20 12.31
C THR A 27 1.32 -6.63 11.40
N PRO A 28 0.64 -7.44 10.56
CA PRO A 28 -0.50 -6.97 9.75
C PRO A 28 -1.58 -6.29 10.60
N ARG A 29 -1.86 -6.84 11.79
CA ARG A 29 -2.83 -6.28 12.73
C ARG A 29 -2.41 -4.92 13.27
N GLU A 30 -1.14 -4.75 13.60
CA GLU A 30 -0.61 -3.46 14.06
C GLU A 30 -0.63 -2.43 12.92
N LEU A 31 -0.29 -2.86 11.70
CA LEU A 31 -0.38 -2.02 10.51
C LEU A 31 -1.82 -1.55 10.27
N ALA A 32 -2.80 -2.46 10.34
CA ALA A 32 -4.21 -2.14 10.20
C ALA A 32 -4.65 -1.10 11.23
N ALA A 33 -4.32 -1.31 12.51
CA ALA A 33 -4.66 -0.36 13.57
C ALA A 33 -4.02 1.03 13.38
N ARG A 34 -2.79 1.09 12.86
CA ARG A 34 -2.11 2.35 12.54
C ARG A 34 -2.80 3.07 11.38
N LEU A 35 -3.15 2.35 10.32
CA LEU A 35 -3.83 2.90 9.14
C LEU A 35 -5.25 3.38 9.48
N THR A 36 -6.04 2.60 10.22
CA THR A 36 -7.38 3.02 10.72
C THR A 36 -7.29 4.33 11.49
N ARG A 37 -6.31 4.44 12.40
CA ARG A 37 -6.15 5.68 13.18
C ARG A 37 -5.72 6.86 12.33
N ALA A 38 -4.88 6.62 11.34
CA ALA A 38 -4.24 7.69 10.57
C ALA A 38 -5.14 8.23 9.46
N LEU A 39 -5.94 7.36 8.84
CA LEU A 39 -6.89 7.74 7.78
C LEU A 39 -8.25 8.17 8.35
N GLN A 40 -8.51 7.95 9.65
CA GLN A 40 -9.82 8.24 10.30
C GLN A 40 -11.01 7.50 9.67
N GLU A 41 -10.73 6.45 8.89
CA GLU A 41 -11.71 5.65 8.19
C GLU A 41 -12.34 4.58 9.07
N GLU A 42 -13.36 3.93 8.51
CA GLU A 42 -13.83 2.62 8.96
C GLU A 42 -12.68 1.63 9.16
N PRO A 43 -12.84 0.63 10.05
CA PRO A 43 -11.72 -0.21 10.46
C PRO A 43 -11.17 -1.05 9.32
N PHE A 44 -9.98 -0.68 8.81
CA PHE A 44 -9.15 -1.57 8.00
C PHE A 44 -9.07 -2.96 8.61
N THR A 45 -9.25 -3.96 7.76
CA THR A 45 -9.22 -5.37 8.17
C THR A 45 -7.87 -5.96 7.81
N ALA A 46 -7.26 -6.66 8.77
CA ALA A 46 -6.11 -7.50 8.46
C ALA A 46 -6.62 -8.69 7.64
N ALA A 47 -6.19 -8.77 6.38
CA ALA A 47 -6.49 -9.89 5.53
C ALA A 47 -5.68 -11.11 6.00
N ASP A 48 -6.34 -12.27 6.00
CA ASP A 48 -5.67 -13.54 6.30
C ASP A 48 -4.83 -14.05 5.10
N ALA A 49 -4.08 -15.11 5.34
CA ALA A 49 -3.24 -15.72 4.31
C ALA A 49 -4.07 -16.22 3.12
N ASP A 50 -5.26 -16.77 3.39
CA ASP A 50 -6.16 -17.33 2.38
C ASP A 50 -6.61 -16.25 1.37
N TYR A 51 -6.87 -15.03 1.83
CA TYR A 51 -7.18 -13.90 0.95
C TYR A 51 -6.02 -13.56 0.00
N ILE A 52 -4.79 -13.53 0.52
CA ILE A 52 -3.59 -13.23 -0.30
C ILE A 52 -3.34 -14.35 -1.29
N GLU A 53 -3.43 -15.61 -0.86
CA GLU A 53 -3.25 -16.77 -1.74
C GLU A 53 -4.30 -16.83 -2.85
N SER A 54 -5.54 -16.42 -2.56
CA SER A 54 -6.63 -16.42 -3.54
C SER A 54 -6.52 -15.30 -4.57
N ASN A 55 -6.21 -14.07 -4.12
CA ASN A 55 -6.24 -12.88 -4.99
C ASN A 55 -4.87 -12.50 -5.55
N PHE A 56 -3.79 -12.87 -4.85
CA PHE A 56 -2.42 -12.52 -5.18
C PHE A 56 -1.46 -13.73 -5.04
N PRO A 57 -1.73 -14.87 -5.72
CA PRO A 57 -1.00 -16.13 -5.51
C PRO A 57 0.51 -16.05 -5.77
N THR A 58 0.98 -15.05 -6.52
CA THR A 58 2.40 -14.84 -6.81
C THR A 58 3.07 -13.81 -5.91
N LEU A 59 2.32 -13.16 -5.02
CA LEU A 59 2.82 -12.15 -4.10
C LEU A 59 3.19 -12.81 -2.76
N ASP A 60 4.49 -13.05 -2.57
CA ASP A 60 4.99 -13.56 -1.29
C ASP A 60 5.04 -12.43 -0.25
N ALA A 61 4.03 -12.43 0.62
CA ALA A 61 3.79 -11.47 1.69
C ALA A 61 3.47 -12.17 3.02
N ASP A 62 3.96 -11.63 4.15
CA ASP A 62 3.67 -12.16 5.49
C ASP A 62 2.27 -11.74 6.01
N GLY A 63 1.59 -10.86 5.28
CA GLY A 63 0.20 -10.50 5.51
C GLY A 63 -0.20 -9.22 4.78
N ALA A 64 -1.48 -8.91 4.81
CA ALA A 64 -2.03 -7.73 4.15
C ALA A 64 -3.06 -7.02 5.03
N VAL A 65 -3.26 -5.75 4.73
CA VAL A 65 -4.31 -4.91 5.29
C VAL A 65 -5.15 -4.44 4.13
N TYR A 66 -6.46 -4.64 4.24
CA TYR A 66 -7.41 -4.29 3.20
C TYR A 66 -8.51 -3.41 3.75
N PHE A 67 -8.95 -2.48 2.92
CA PHE A 67 -10.21 -1.78 3.05
C PHE A 67 -10.91 -1.81 1.70
N GLY A 68 -12.11 -2.35 1.72
CA GLY A 68 -13.07 -2.25 0.65
C GLY A 68 -14.42 -2.29 1.34
N ASN A 69 -15.19 -1.22 1.19
CA ASN A 69 -16.56 -1.23 1.64
C ASN A 69 -17.39 -1.84 0.50
N ASP A 70 -18.23 -2.83 0.78
CA ASP A 70 -19.08 -3.46 -0.23
C ASP A 70 -20.03 -2.44 -0.89
N ASP A 71 -20.27 -1.30 -0.21
CA ASP A 71 -21.12 -0.20 -0.66
C ASP A 71 -20.33 0.97 -1.28
N ASP A 72 -19.01 1.08 -1.12
CA ASP A 72 -18.21 2.19 -1.67
C ASP A 72 -17.29 1.76 -2.82
N ILE A 73 -17.04 2.73 -3.69
CA ILE A 73 -16.19 2.61 -4.87
C ILE A 73 -14.69 2.52 -4.51
N CYS A 74 -14.33 2.80 -3.26
CA CYS A 74 -12.95 2.93 -2.80
C CYS A 74 -12.39 1.60 -2.26
N GLU A 75 -11.26 1.19 -2.81
CA GLU A 75 -10.52 -0.01 -2.44
C GLU A 75 -9.06 0.32 -2.15
N PHE A 76 -8.51 -0.34 -1.13
CA PHE A 76 -7.14 -0.15 -0.70
C PHE A 76 -6.53 -1.43 -0.16
N GLY A 77 -5.27 -1.69 -0.53
CA GLY A 77 -4.51 -2.81 0.00
C GLY A 77 -3.06 -2.45 0.32
N VAL A 78 -2.55 -2.93 1.46
CA VAL A 78 -1.11 -2.87 1.82
C VAL A 78 -0.63 -4.26 2.17
N PHE A 79 0.52 -4.63 1.64
CA PHE A 79 1.15 -5.95 1.77
C PHE A 79 2.50 -5.80 2.45
N LEU A 80 2.74 -6.63 3.47
CA LEU A 80 4.04 -6.81 4.11
C LEU A 80 4.85 -7.80 3.28
N LEU A 81 5.76 -7.31 2.44
CA LEU A 81 6.54 -8.14 1.53
C LEU A 81 7.56 -8.99 2.29
N LYS A 82 7.61 -10.28 1.94
CA LYS A 82 8.57 -11.23 2.49
C LYS A 82 9.81 -11.35 1.62
N ASN A 83 9.67 -12.00 0.46
CA ASN A 83 10.75 -12.16 -0.52
C ASN A 83 10.47 -11.52 -1.88
N THR A 84 9.24 -11.03 -2.11
CA THR A 84 8.91 -10.37 -3.38
C THR A 84 9.66 -9.05 -3.50
N ALA A 85 10.39 -8.87 -4.60
CA ALA A 85 11.06 -7.61 -4.90
C ALA A 85 10.04 -6.49 -5.13
N ALA A 86 10.40 -5.24 -4.83
CA ALA A 86 9.47 -4.11 -4.88
C ALA A 86 8.92 -3.85 -6.30
N ASP A 87 9.75 -3.97 -7.33
CA ASP A 87 9.35 -3.86 -8.73
C ASP A 87 8.39 -4.98 -9.15
N GLU A 88 8.69 -6.21 -8.72
CA GLU A 88 7.84 -7.37 -8.96
C GLU A 88 6.48 -7.25 -8.26
N ALA A 89 6.46 -6.79 -7.00
CA ALA A 89 5.22 -6.55 -6.27
C ALA A 89 4.36 -5.48 -6.97
N GLN A 90 4.97 -4.38 -7.43
CA GLN A 90 4.24 -3.37 -8.21
C GLN A 90 3.67 -3.95 -9.52
N ARG A 91 4.42 -4.82 -10.19
CA ARG A 91 3.95 -5.49 -11.42
C ARG A 91 2.72 -6.36 -11.14
N ILE A 92 2.75 -7.15 -10.07
CA ILE A 92 1.63 -8.01 -9.65
C ILE A 92 0.40 -7.16 -9.33
N LEU A 93 0.54 -6.13 -8.50
CA LEU A 93 -0.59 -5.26 -8.11
C LEU A 93 -1.19 -4.51 -9.30
N ARG A 94 -0.36 -4.03 -10.24
CA ARG A 94 -0.86 -3.40 -11.48
C ARG A 94 -1.61 -4.38 -12.36
N ALA A 95 -1.18 -5.64 -12.42
CA ALA A 95 -1.87 -6.67 -13.19
C ALA A 95 -3.24 -7.02 -12.60
N TYR A 96 -3.36 -7.07 -11.27
CA TYR A 96 -4.65 -7.21 -10.57
C TYR A 96 -5.61 -6.06 -10.93
N ILE A 97 -5.18 -4.81 -10.72
CA ILE A 97 -6.00 -3.62 -11.02
C ILE A 97 -6.43 -3.58 -12.49
N GLN A 98 -5.54 -3.94 -13.41
CA GLN A 98 -5.84 -3.99 -14.83
C GLN A 98 -6.91 -5.05 -15.14
N THR A 99 -6.82 -6.23 -14.52
CA THR A 99 -7.79 -7.33 -14.70
C THR A 99 -9.18 -6.93 -14.21
N GLU A 100 -9.25 -6.37 -13.00
CA GLU A 100 -10.50 -5.87 -12.42
C GLU A 100 -11.10 -4.73 -13.25
N ARG A 101 -10.26 -3.80 -13.75
CA ARG A 101 -10.73 -2.73 -14.65
C ARG A 101 -11.32 -3.29 -15.94
N GLU A 102 -10.68 -4.28 -16.57
CA GLU A 102 -11.18 -4.90 -17.80
C GLU A 102 -12.52 -5.64 -17.57
N ALA A 103 -12.67 -6.28 -16.41
CA ALA A 103 -13.94 -6.89 -16.00
C ALA A 103 -15.04 -5.83 -15.85
N LEU A 104 -14.75 -4.73 -15.15
CA LEU A 104 -15.67 -3.61 -14.98
C LEU A 104 -16.03 -2.92 -16.32
N GLU A 105 -15.05 -2.74 -17.22
CA GLU A 105 -15.28 -2.18 -18.56
C GLU A 105 -16.23 -3.07 -19.36
N SER A 106 -16.05 -4.40 -19.27
CA SER A 106 -16.93 -5.38 -19.91
C SER A 106 -18.34 -5.34 -19.33
N MET A 107 -18.47 -5.24 -18.00
CA MET A 107 -19.76 -5.11 -17.34
C MET A 107 -20.47 -3.80 -17.71
N ALA A 108 -19.77 -2.67 -17.69
CA ALA A 108 -20.31 -1.36 -18.03
C ALA A 108 -20.75 -1.27 -19.50
N ALA A 109 -20.07 -1.99 -20.41
CA ALA A 109 -20.48 -2.09 -21.80
C ALA A 109 -21.82 -2.84 -21.98
N LEU A 110 -22.10 -3.83 -21.12
CA LEU A 110 -23.33 -4.63 -21.16
C LEU A 110 -24.49 -3.99 -20.36
N TYR A 111 -24.16 -3.36 -19.23
CA TYR A 111 -25.10 -2.82 -18.26
C TYR A 111 -24.63 -1.44 -17.79
N PRO A 112 -24.73 -0.39 -18.64
CA PRO A 112 -24.24 0.92 -18.26
C PRO A 112 -25.04 1.50 -17.08
N SER A 113 -24.35 1.86 -16.01
CA SER A 113 -24.88 2.57 -14.84
C SER A 113 -23.92 3.66 -14.37
N GLU A 114 -24.43 4.66 -13.66
CA GLU A 114 -23.64 5.74 -13.04
C GLU A 114 -22.58 5.16 -12.08
N GLU A 115 -23.01 4.26 -11.19
CA GLU A 115 -22.16 3.52 -10.26
C GLU A 115 -20.96 2.82 -10.95
N LEU A 116 -21.20 2.13 -12.07
CA LEU A 116 -20.12 1.46 -12.81
C LEU A 116 -19.16 2.46 -13.47
N GLN A 117 -19.65 3.63 -13.90
CA GLN A 117 -18.79 4.67 -14.46
C GLN A 117 -17.92 5.33 -13.39
N GLU A 118 -18.47 5.60 -12.21
CA GLU A 118 -17.73 6.14 -11.07
C GLU A 118 -16.66 5.14 -10.60
N ARG A 119 -17.02 3.86 -10.50
CA ARG A 119 -16.06 2.80 -10.18
C ARG A 119 -14.94 2.68 -11.21
N LEU A 120 -15.27 2.74 -12.50
CA LEU A 120 -14.26 2.78 -13.56
C LEU A 120 -13.34 4.01 -13.48
N ALA A 121 -13.86 5.17 -13.05
CA ALA A 121 -13.05 6.37 -12.86
C ALA A 121 -11.99 6.14 -11.76
N CYS A 122 -12.37 5.55 -10.63
CA CYS A 122 -11.43 5.21 -9.55
C CYS A 122 -10.37 4.21 -10.00
N TYR A 123 -10.74 3.17 -10.75
CA TYR A 123 -9.79 2.20 -11.31
C TYR A 123 -8.82 2.82 -12.33
N ARG A 124 -9.25 3.86 -13.08
CA ARG A 124 -8.35 4.60 -13.98
C ARG A 124 -7.33 5.45 -13.22
N ASN A 125 -7.71 5.92 -12.05
CA ASN A 125 -6.87 6.74 -11.18
C ASN A 125 -6.01 5.90 -10.22
N ALA A 126 -6.15 4.58 -10.24
CA ALA A 126 -5.51 3.72 -9.26
C ALA A 126 -3.99 3.92 -9.17
N HIS A 127 -3.49 3.98 -7.94
CA HIS A 127 -2.07 4.17 -7.64
C HIS A 127 -1.47 2.88 -7.09
N VAL A 128 -0.22 2.61 -7.47
CA VAL A 128 0.55 1.47 -6.99
C VAL A 128 1.95 1.93 -6.66
N SER A 129 2.47 1.47 -5.52
CA SER A 129 3.84 1.74 -5.08
C SER A 129 4.35 0.62 -4.19
N ALA A 130 5.67 0.52 -4.08
CA ALA A 130 6.33 -0.40 -3.17
C ALA A 130 7.63 0.22 -2.67
N ASN A 131 7.84 0.15 -1.36
CA ASN A 131 9.03 0.67 -0.69
C ASN A 131 9.21 0.00 0.68
N GLY A 132 10.46 -0.14 1.13
CA GLY A 132 10.77 -0.43 2.53
C GLY A 132 10.24 -1.76 3.07
N GLY A 133 10.00 -2.76 2.21
CA GLY A 133 9.38 -4.04 2.61
C GLY A 133 7.85 -4.04 2.53
N TYR A 134 7.24 -3.02 1.94
CA TYR A 134 5.81 -2.93 1.71
C TYR A 134 5.51 -2.77 0.22
N ALA A 135 4.37 -3.28 -0.21
CA ALA A 135 3.70 -2.86 -1.44
C ALA A 135 2.28 -2.42 -1.12
N TYR A 136 1.75 -1.46 -1.87
CA TYR A 136 0.38 -0.99 -1.66
C TYR A 136 -0.24 -0.46 -2.93
N TYR A 137 -1.57 -0.43 -2.93
CA TYR A 137 -2.36 0.22 -3.96
C TYR A 137 -3.55 0.98 -3.38
N PHE A 138 -4.01 1.98 -4.13
CA PHE A 138 -5.20 2.76 -3.86
C PHE A 138 -6.07 2.78 -5.12
N ILE A 139 -7.37 2.57 -4.96
CA ILE A 139 -8.41 2.75 -5.96
C ILE A 139 -9.44 3.66 -5.29
N MET A 140 -9.44 4.94 -5.65
CA MET A 140 -10.27 5.96 -5.00
C MET A 140 -10.30 7.21 -5.87
N GLU A 141 -11.03 8.24 -5.42
CA GLU A 141 -11.06 9.53 -6.10
C GLU A 141 -9.69 10.25 -6.01
N GLU A 142 -9.45 11.19 -6.94
CA GLU A 142 -8.13 11.81 -7.10
C GLU A 142 -7.73 12.69 -5.90
N ASP A 143 -8.70 13.36 -5.29
CA ASP A 143 -8.52 14.20 -4.10
C ASP A 143 -8.25 13.36 -2.84
N GLU A 144 -9.01 12.28 -2.63
CA GLU A 144 -8.79 11.32 -1.53
C GLU A 144 -7.41 10.64 -1.62
N MET A 145 -6.97 10.33 -2.85
CA MET A 145 -5.70 9.68 -3.08
C MET A 145 -4.49 10.51 -2.66
N ALA A 146 -4.56 11.84 -2.76
CA ALA A 146 -3.47 12.71 -2.31
C ALA A 146 -3.29 12.62 -0.78
N GLU A 147 -4.40 12.60 -0.04
CA GLU A 147 -4.41 12.46 1.41
C GLU A 147 -3.93 11.08 1.84
N ALA A 148 -4.48 10.01 1.23
CA ALA A 148 -4.11 8.64 1.55
C ALA A 148 -2.60 8.39 1.34
N ARG A 149 -2.03 8.93 0.24
CA ARG A 149 -0.59 8.85 -0.03
C ARG A 149 0.26 9.54 1.03
N ALA A 150 -0.16 10.72 1.50
CA ALA A 150 0.56 11.46 2.53
C ALA A 150 0.55 10.68 3.87
N VAL A 151 -0.59 10.10 4.24
CA VAL A 151 -0.73 9.29 5.44
C VAL A 151 0.15 8.04 5.39
N ILE A 152 0.16 7.34 4.24
CA ILE A 152 0.99 6.15 4.06
C ILE A 152 2.48 6.48 4.08
N GLN A 153 2.91 7.53 3.41
CA GLN A 153 4.31 7.94 3.46
C GLN A 153 4.75 8.26 4.89
N LYS A 154 3.88 8.85 5.71
CA LYS A 154 4.16 9.11 7.13
C LYS A 154 4.12 7.85 7.99
N THR A 155 3.34 6.84 7.61
CA THR A 155 3.14 5.61 8.39
C THR A 155 4.18 4.53 8.06
N LEU A 156 4.62 4.46 6.80
CA LEU A 156 5.52 3.45 6.25
C LEU A 156 6.92 3.96 5.91
N GLY A 157 7.13 5.28 5.82
CA GLY A 157 8.42 5.92 5.53
C GLY A 157 9.18 6.30 6.80
#